data_AF-A0A1Q1FNS5-F1
#
_entry.id   AF-A0A1Q1FNS5-F1
#
_cell.length_a   1.000
_cell.length_b   1.000
_cell.length_c   1.000
_cell.angle_alpha   90.00
_cell.angle_beta   90.00
_cell.angle_gamma   90.00
#
_symmetry.space_group_name_H-M   'P 1'
#
loop_
_entity.id
_entity.type
_entity.pdbx_description
1 polymer ?
#
loop_
_entity_poly.entity_id
_entity_poly.type
_entity_poly.pdbx_seq_one_letter_code
_entity_poly.pdbx_strand_id
1 'polypeptide(L)'
;MKKHGEVYPATVKRQFGSWNTGLDAARLSTTKSTKVTPQEVITAIQALADDLGRPPTAYEMDDLGEHATKVAQQRFGSWNAALQEAGFDPHKRRNIPEEELLKELTQLCDDLGHVPSTVEMREHGENTIYPYIRRYGSWKQAVEAAGMEYRGYPSGPDHPTWKGGYGDISYGPNWYKQRKRALERDGFECQMPDCSIDRETHRELWDRDLNVHHITPLDTFIDADGVLDYERSNRLENLVTLCRRHHMLWEQFAPLQPDIR
;
A
#
# COMPACT_ATOMS: atom_id res chain seq x y z
N MET A 1 32.58 45.52 11.03
CA MET A 1 33.27 45.93 9.78
C MET A 1 33.07 47.39 9.38
N LYS A 2 32.64 48.31 10.27
CA LYS A 2 32.54 49.76 9.95
C LYS A 2 33.86 50.53 10.12
N LYS A 3 35.00 49.87 10.39
CA LYS A 3 36.22 50.58 10.81
C LYS A 3 37.38 50.60 9.81
N HIS A 4 37.50 49.66 8.86
CA HIS A 4 38.69 49.58 7.97
C HIS A 4 38.48 48.99 6.56
N GLY A 5 37.27 48.99 5.98
CA GLY A 5 37.04 48.39 4.64
C GLY A 5 36.73 49.43 3.56
N GLU A 6 37.54 49.49 2.48
CA GLU A 6 37.35 50.38 1.32
C GLU A 6 36.23 49.94 0.37
N VAL A 7 35.65 48.75 0.58
CA VAL A 7 34.57 48.21 -0.26
C VAL A 7 33.36 47.84 0.59
N TYR A 8 32.20 48.39 0.23
CA TYR A 8 30.94 48.08 0.89
C TYR A 8 30.44 46.67 0.52
N PRO A 9 29.87 45.90 1.48
CA PRO A 9 29.34 44.56 1.21
C PRO A 9 28.31 44.45 0.09
N ALA A 10 27.54 45.52 -0.13
CA ALA A 10 26.59 45.62 -1.23
C ALA A 10 27.28 45.61 -2.62
N THR A 11 28.49 46.14 -2.72
CA THR A 11 29.28 46.16 -3.97
C THR A 11 29.74 44.74 -4.35
N VAL A 12 30.18 43.96 -3.37
CA VAL A 12 30.61 42.56 -3.58
C VAL A 12 29.41 41.70 -3.98
N LYS A 13 28.24 41.88 -3.34
CA LYS A 13 27.02 41.14 -3.70
C LYS A 13 26.53 41.48 -5.12
N ARG A 14 26.64 42.75 -5.54
CA ARG A 14 26.25 43.18 -6.89
C ARG A 14 27.19 42.63 -7.98
N GLN A 15 28.48 42.54 -7.70
CA GLN A 15 29.48 42.10 -8.68
C GLN A 15 29.62 40.58 -8.78
N PHE A 16 29.47 39.87 -7.66
CA PHE A 16 29.71 38.42 -7.57
C PHE A 16 28.45 37.61 -7.24
N GLY A 17 27.28 38.24 -7.17
CA GLY A 17 25.99 37.62 -6.80
C GLY A 17 25.85 37.35 -5.30
N SER A 18 26.94 36.92 -4.64
CA SER A 18 26.97 36.69 -3.19
C SER A 18 28.30 37.08 -2.55
N TRP A 19 28.26 37.31 -1.24
CA TRP A 19 29.46 37.61 -0.45
C TRP A 19 30.46 36.45 -0.46
N ASN A 20 29.98 35.20 -0.46
CA ASN A 20 30.84 34.01 -0.49
C ASN A 20 31.51 33.83 -1.85
N THR A 21 30.79 34.06 -2.95
CA THR A 21 31.36 34.06 -4.31
C THR A 21 32.46 35.12 -4.46
N GLY A 22 32.28 36.28 -3.82
CA GLY A 22 33.32 37.32 -3.78
C GLY A 22 34.56 36.90 -2.98
N LEU A 23 34.39 36.11 -1.91
CA LEU A 23 35.51 35.59 -1.13
C LEU A 23 36.23 34.43 -1.84
N ASP A 24 35.51 33.59 -2.58
CA ASP A 24 36.07 32.55 -3.45
C ASP A 24 36.88 33.16 -4.61
N ALA A 25 36.35 34.19 -5.26
CA ALA A 25 37.06 34.94 -6.31
C ALA A 25 38.34 35.61 -5.77
N ALA A 26 38.34 35.99 -4.49
CA ALA A 26 39.50 36.54 -3.79
C ALA A 26 40.42 35.49 -3.15
N ARG A 27 40.09 34.18 -3.26
CA ARG A 27 40.78 33.06 -2.62
C ARG A 27 40.98 33.24 -1.10
N LEU A 28 40.03 33.90 -0.44
CA LEU A 28 40.05 34.13 1.01
C LEU A 28 39.14 33.13 1.72
N SER A 29 39.67 32.44 2.72
CA SER A 29 38.92 31.42 3.47
C SER A 29 37.90 32.05 4.41
N THR A 30 36.66 31.55 4.38
CA THR A 30 35.57 32.05 5.24
C THR A 30 35.59 31.37 6.62
N THR A 31 35.50 32.18 7.68
CA THR A 31 35.44 31.69 9.07
C THR A 31 33.96 31.50 9.46
N LYS A 32 33.53 30.23 9.55
CA LYS A 32 32.17 29.70 9.85
C LYS A 32 31.20 29.55 8.67
N SER A 33 31.53 28.62 7.76
CA SER A 33 30.58 27.70 7.12
C SER A 33 31.34 26.49 6.54
N THR A 34 31.78 25.60 7.43
CA THR A 34 32.35 24.28 7.14
C THR A 34 31.22 23.27 6.81
N LYS A 35 31.31 22.29 5.90
CA LYS A 35 32.40 21.93 4.96
C LYS A 35 32.00 20.75 4.03
N VAL A 36 30.71 20.57 3.71
CA VAL A 36 30.29 19.43 2.86
C VAL A 36 29.58 19.95 1.61
N THR A 37 30.15 19.67 0.45
CA THR A 37 29.67 19.98 -0.90
C THR A 37 28.67 18.92 -1.37
N PRO A 38 27.82 19.22 -2.36
CA PRO A 38 26.95 18.22 -2.99
C PRO A 38 27.72 16.99 -3.49
N GLN A 39 28.90 17.20 -4.10
CA GLN A 39 29.71 16.10 -4.64
C GLN A 39 30.27 15.17 -3.56
N GLU A 40 30.67 15.70 -2.40
CA GLU A 40 31.11 14.89 -1.25
C GLU A 40 29.95 14.02 -0.72
N VAL A 41 28.73 14.56 -0.67
CA VAL A 41 27.54 13.76 -0.31
C VAL A 41 27.27 12.66 -1.34
N ILE A 42 27.34 12.94 -2.64
CA ILE A 42 27.15 11.93 -3.70
C ILE A 42 28.17 10.81 -3.57
N THR A 43 29.44 11.17 -3.39
CA THR A 43 30.54 10.20 -3.24
C THR A 43 30.35 9.33 -2.01
N ALA A 44 29.94 9.91 -0.88
CA ALA A 44 29.65 9.17 0.34
C ALA A 44 28.46 8.20 0.18
N ILE A 45 27.42 8.60 -0.56
CA ILE A 45 26.28 7.72 -0.88
C ILE A 45 26.72 6.54 -1.76
N GLN A 46 27.53 6.80 -2.79
CA GLN A 46 28.04 5.77 -3.71
C GLN A 46 28.95 4.77 -3.00
N ALA A 47 29.90 5.25 -2.19
CA ALA A 47 30.79 4.40 -1.41
C ALA A 47 30.01 3.47 -0.46
N LEU A 48 29.04 4.02 0.28
CA LEU A 48 28.21 3.20 1.16
C LEU A 48 27.31 2.23 0.36
N ALA A 49 26.87 2.60 -0.84
CA ALA A 49 26.12 1.70 -1.70
C ALA A 49 26.96 0.52 -2.20
N ASP A 50 28.23 0.76 -2.55
CA ASP A 50 29.19 -0.27 -2.96
C ASP A 50 29.44 -1.26 -1.81
N ASP A 51 29.61 -0.76 -0.59
CA ASP A 51 29.80 -1.59 0.61
C ASP A 51 28.56 -2.44 0.94
N LEU A 52 27.35 -1.91 0.72
CA LEU A 52 26.08 -2.60 0.99
C LEU A 52 25.60 -3.47 -0.19
N GLY A 53 26.19 -3.31 -1.39
CA GLY A 53 25.70 -3.90 -2.64
C GLY A 53 24.33 -3.37 -3.11
N ARG A 54 23.85 -2.27 -2.51
CA ARG A 54 22.56 -1.63 -2.83
C ARG A 54 22.56 -0.17 -2.35
N PRO A 55 21.68 0.71 -2.87
CA PRO A 55 21.59 2.08 -2.37
C PRO A 55 21.33 2.09 -0.85
N PRO A 56 21.98 2.97 -0.07
CA PRO A 56 21.76 3.06 1.37
C PRO A 56 20.41 3.68 1.69
N THR A 57 19.77 3.21 2.76
CA THR A 57 18.64 3.92 3.37
C THR A 57 19.13 5.16 4.13
N ALA A 58 18.24 6.11 4.38
CA ALA A 58 18.57 7.27 5.22
C ALA A 58 19.08 6.86 6.62
N TYR A 59 18.51 5.79 7.20
CA TYR A 59 18.96 5.30 8.50
C TYR A 59 20.38 4.72 8.43
N GLU A 60 20.67 3.92 7.41
CA GLU A 60 22.02 3.37 7.19
C GLU A 60 23.04 4.46 6.91
N MET A 61 22.66 5.54 6.24
CA MET A 61 23.54 6.69 6.07
C MET A 61 23.81 7.41 7.40
N ASP A 62 22.80 7.57 8.26
CA ASP A 62 22.99 8.18 9.59
C ASP A 62 23.81 7.30 10.55
N ASP A 63 23.78 5.98 10.37
CA ASP A 63 24.46 5.00 11.25
C ASP A 63 25.87 4.61 10.76
N LEU A 64 26.02 4.40 9.45
CA LEU A 64 27.23 3.85 8.83
C LEU A 64 27.91 4.83 7.87
N GLY A 65 27.20 5.87 7.43
CA GLY A 65 27.68 6.80 6.42
C GLY A 65 28.61 7.88 6.97
N GLU A 66 29.41 8.45 6.08
CA GLU A 66 30.34 9.53 6.42
C GLU A 66 29.62 10.85 6.75
N HIS A 67 28.39 11.01 6.28
CA HIS A 67 27.61 12.24 6.43
C HIS A 67 26.19 11.94 6.87
N ALA A 68 25.71 12.67 7.88
CA ALA A 68 24.32 12.58 8.30
C ALA A 68 23.36 12.90 7.13
N THR A 69 22.25 12.17 7.05
CA THR A 69 21.16 12.35 6.08
C THR A 69 20.69 13.80 6.01
N LYS A 70 20.71 14.52 7.14
CA LYS A 70 20.33 15.94 7.20
C LYS A 70 21.21 16.84 6.32
N VAL A 71 22.48 16.52 6.14
CA VAL A 71 23.39 17.24 5.22
C VAL A 71 22.93 17.03 3.79
N ALA A 72 22.63 15.80 3.39
CA ALA A 72 22.09 15.48 2.07
C ALA A 72 20.75 16.19 1.81
N GLN A 73 19.83 16.16 2.77
CA GLN A 73 18.54 16.87 2.67
C GLN A 73 18.72 18.39 2.51
N GLN A 74 19.69 19.00 3.20
CA GLN A 74 19.97 20.44 3.06
C GLN A 74 20.57 20.82 1.70
N ARG A 75 21.31 19.91 1.05
CA ARG A 75 21.96 20.15 -0.25
C ARG A 75 21.05 19.87 -1.44
N PHE A 76 20.24 18.82 -1.35
CA PHE A 76 19.43 18.31 -2.46
C PHE A 76 17.92 18.47 -2.23
N GLY A 77 17.50 19.04 -1.10
CA GLY A 77 16.10 19.20 -0.70
C GLY A 77 15.47 17.93 -0.11
N SER A 78 15.93 16.74 -0.50
CA SER A 78 15.49 15.46 0.09
C SER A 78 16.56 14.38 -0.03
N TRP A 79 16.42 13.31 0.76
CA TRP A 79 17.28 12.12 0.65
C TRP A 79 17.13 11.44 -0.72
N ASN A 80 15.90 11.34 -1.22
CA ASN A 80 15.63 10.74 -2.52
C ASN A 80 16.27 11.52 -3.67
N ALA A 81 16.27 12.85 -3.59
CA ALA A 81 16.96 13.68 -4.58
C ALA A 81 18.48 13.46 -4.51
N ALA A 82 19.05 13.30 -3.32
CA ALA A 82 20.46 12.96 -3.17
C ALA A 82 20.80 11.57 -3.75
N LEU A 83 19.93 10.58 -3.58
CA LEU A 83 20.07 9.25 -4.21
C LEU A 83 20.05 9.36 -5.74
N GLN A 84 19.12 10.13 -6.30
CA GLN A 84 19.00 10.34 -7.75
C GLN A 84 20.25 10.99 -8.34
N GLU A 85 20.76 12.05 -7.70
CA GLU A 85 22.01 12.71 -8.11
C GLU A 85 23.22 11.79 -7.97
N ALA A 86 23.16 10.81 -7.05
CA ALA A 86 24.17 9.76 -6.90
C ALA A 86 24.02 8.62 -7.92
N GLY A 87 23.04 8.67 -8.82
CA GLY A 87 22.79 7.65 -9.84
C GLY A 87 21.97 6.46 -9.35
N PHE A 88 21.31 6.58 -8.20
CA PHE A 88 20.47 5.53 -7.62
C PHE A 88 18.99 5.89 -7.69
N ASP A 89 18.17 4.85 -7.80
CA ASP A 89 16.74 5.00 -7.67
C ASP A 89 16.34 5.27 -6.22
N PRO A 90 15.42 6.22 -5.97
CA PRO A 90 14.84 6.42 -4.66
C PRO A 90 14.25 5.13 -4.10
N HIS A 91 14.61 4.75 -2.88
CA HIS A 91 14.00 3.62 -2.15
C HIS A 91 12.48 3.69 -2.09
N LYS A 92 11.93 4.91 -2.10
CA LYS A 92 10.49 5.17 -2.24
C LYS A 92 10.28 6.29 -3.24
N ARG A 93 10.07 5.97 -4.51
CA ARG A 93 9.60 6.95 -5.51
C ARG A 93 8.24 7.49 -5.06
N ARG A 94 8.18 8.81 -4.79
CA ARG A 94 6.92 9.53 -4.52
C ARG A 94 6.54 10.27 -5.79
N ASN A 95 5.25 10.35 -6.10
CA ASN A 95 4.72 11.02 -7.30
C ASN A 95 5.25 10.44 -8.62
N ILE A 96 5.24 9.11 -8.74
CA ILE A 96 5.53 8.42 -10.00
C ILE A 96 4.60 8.96 -11.10
N PRO A 97 5.07 9.31 -12.30
CA PRO A 97 4.26 9.78 -13.42
C PRO A 97 3.15 8.81 -13.82
N GLU A 98 2.09 9.32 -14.45
CA GLU A 98 0.97 8.49 -14.91
C GLU A 98 1.39 7.40 -15.87
N GLU A 99 2.07 7.85 -16.91
CA GLU A 99 2.54 7.03 -18.00
C GLU A 99 3.48 5.94 -17.50
N GLU A 100 4.29 6.23 -16.49
CA GLU A 100 5.20 5.25 -15.88
C GLU A 100 4.43 4.15 -15.12
N LEU A 101 3.44 4.53 -14.29
CA LEU A 101 2.60 3.55 -13.60
C LEU A 101 1.84 2.66 -14.58
N LEU A 102 1.21 3.26 -15.60
CA LEU A 102 0.45 2.52 -16.61
C LEU A 102 1.36 1.62 -17.43
N LYS A 103 2.54 2.11 -17.85
CA LYS A 103 3.53 1.31 -18.58
C LYS A 103 4.00 0.10 -17.79
N GLU A 104 4.32 0.28 -16.51
CA GLU A 104 4.70 -0.82 -15.62
C GLU A 104 3.57 -1.85 -15.52
N LEU A 105 2.34 -1.39 -15.29
CA LEU A 105 1.18 -2.28 -15.15
C LEU A 105 0.89 -3.05 -16.45
N THR A 106 0.99 -2.40 -17.61
CA THR A 106 0.83 -3.07 -18.91
C THR A 106 1.94 -4.08 -19.14
N GLN A 107 3.21 -3.71 -18.90
CA GLN A 107 4.34 -4.61 -19.08
C GLN A 107 4.21 -5.86 -18.20
N LEU A 108 3.87 -5.69 -16.92
CA LEU A 108 3.70 -6.81 -16.02
C LEU A 108 2.49 -7.68 -16.40
N CYS A 109 1.43 -7.09 -16.92
CA CYS A 109 0.30 -7.85 -17.46
C CYS A 109 0.70 -8.69 -18.68
N ASP A 110 1.52 -8.15 -19.58
CA ASP A 110 2.04 -8.86 -20.75
C ASP A 110 2.94 -10.03 -20.33
N ASP A 111 3.78 -9.82 -19.31
CA ASP A 111 4.69 -10.83 -18.79
C ASP A 111 3.95 -11.98 -18.07
N LEU A 112 2.88 -11.67 -17.33
CA LEU A 112 2.06 -12.67 -16.62
C LEU A 112 0.95 -13.28 -17.49
N GLY A 113 0.58 -12.65 -18.60
CA GLY A 113 -0.56 -13.03 -19.43
C GLY A 113 -1.93 -12.78 -18.79
N HIS A 114 -1.97 -12.08 -17.67
CA HIS A 114 -3.20 -11.68 -16.96
C HIS A 114 -2.97 -10.42 -16.12
N VAL A 115 -4.06 -9.77 -15.70
CA VAL A 115 -3.99 -8.60 -14.82
C VAL A 115 -3.32 -9.00 -13.50
N PRO A 116 -2.26 -8.31 -13.06
CA PRO A 116 -1.56 -8.64 -11.82
C PRO A 116 -2.46 -8.48 -10.59
N SER A 117 -2.38 -9.43 -9.67
CA SER A 117 -2.95 -9.35 -8.33
C SER A 117 -2.12 -8.43 -7.42
N THR A 118 -2.64 -8.11 -6.23
CA THR A 118 -1.88 -7.31 -5.26
C THR A 118 -0.61 -8.00 -4.75
N VAL A 119 -0.60 -9.34 -4.79
CA VAL A 119 0.55 -10.17 -4.41
C VAL A 119 1.58 -10.15 -5.53
N GLU A 120 1.15 -10.34 -6.78
CA GLU A 120 2.05 -10.27 -7.94
C GLU A 120 2.63 -8.87 -8.15
N MET A 121 1.85 -7.80 -7.90
CA MET A 121 2.40 -6.43 -7.88
C MET A 121 3.43 -6.23 -6.77
N ARG A 122 3.36 -6.99 -5.67
CA ARG A 122 4.35 -6.92 -4.60
C ARG A 122 5.61 -7.73 -4.92
N GLU A 123 5.44 -8.87 -5.58
CA GLU A 123 6.53 -9.82 -5.86
C GLU A 123 7.27 -9.51 -7.17
N HIS A 124 6.56 -8.96 -8.16
CA HIS A 124 7.05 -8.74 -9.53
C HIS A 124 6.92 -7.30 -10.02
N GLY A 125 6.10 -6.48 -9.37
CA GLY A 125 5.98 -5.06 -9.70
C GLY A 125 7.18 -4.25 -9.22
N GLU A 126 7.57 -3.24 -10.01
CA GLU A 126 8.52 -2.21 -9.57
C GLU A 126 7.91 -1.36 -8.44
N ASN A 127 6.58 -1.22 -8.46
CA ASN A 127 5.78 -0.49 -7.50
C ASN A 127 4.65 -1.35 -6.94
N THR A 128 4.44 -1.26 -5.63
CA THR A 128 3.24 -1.84 -4.98
C THR A 128 1.94 -1.22 -5.54
N ILE A 129 0.77 -1.76 -5.22
CA ILE A 129 -0.53 -1.20 -5.68
C ILE A 129 -0.86 0.22 -5.20
N TYR A 130 -0.17 0.73 -4.17
CA TYR A 130 -0.56 1.97 -3.49
C TYR A 130 -0.41 3.26 -4.30
N PRO A 131 0.64 3.47 -5.13
CA PRO A 131 0.70 4.61 -6.06
C PRO A 131 -0.47 4.62 -7.05
N TYR A 132 -0.89 3.46 -7.55
CA TYR A 132 -2.05 3.30 -8.42
C TYR A 132 -3.36 3.69 -7.72
N ILE A 133 -3.62 3.11 -6.54
CA ILE A 133 -4.83 3.42 -5.74
C ILE A 133 -4.89 4.91 -5.40
N ARG A 134 -3.77 5.53 -5.00
CA ARG A 134 -3.75 6.96 -4.69
C ARG A 134 -4.07 7.85 -5.89
N ARG A 135 -3.70 7.41 -7.09
CA ARG A 135 -3.96 8.18 -8.31
C ARG A 135 -5.38 8.00 -8.81
N TYR A 136 -5.82 6.76 -8.93
CA TYR A 136 -7.03 6.39 -9.64
C TYR A 136 -8.23 6.17 -8.71
N GLY A 137 -8.02 6.15 -7.40
CA GLY A 137 -9.03 5.89 -6.37
C GLY A 137 -9.12 4.41 -5.98
N SER A 138 -8.99 3.50 -6.95
CA SER A 138 -9.01 2.05 -6.71
C SER A 138 -8.12 1.30 -7.69
N TRP A 139 -7.77 0.06 -7.34
CA TRP A 139 -7.01 -0.83 -8.23
C TRP A 139 -7.79 -1.15 -9.52
N LYS A 140 -9.10 -1.37 -9.41
CA LYS A 140 -10.00 -1.53 -10.56
C LYS A 140 -9.87 -0.36 -11.54
N GLN A 141 -9.97 0.87 -11.04
CA GLN A 141 -9.87 2.07 -11.87
C GLN A 141 -8.49 2.23 -12.51
N ALA A 142 -7.42 1.81 -11.84
CA ALA A 142 -6.08 1.81 -12.42
C ALA A 142 -5.94 0.80 -13.58
N VAL A 143 -6.51 -0.40 -13.43
CA VAL A 143 -6.53 -1.45 -14.48
C VAL A 143 -7.36 -1.00 -15.69
N GLU A 144 -8.53 -0.40 -15.44
CA GLU A 144 -9.37 0.17 -16.50
C GLU A 144 -8.68 1.35 -17.21
N ALA A 145 -7.95 2.19 -16.47
CA ALA A 145 -7.15 3.29 -17.05
C ALA A 145 -5.99 2.80 -17.92
N ALA A 146 -5.47 1.60 -17.65
CA ALA A 146 -4.50 0.92 -18.50
C ALA A 146 -5.13 0.23 -19.73
N GLY A 147 -6.45 0.38 -19.94
CA GLY A 147 -7.17 -0.20 -21.08
C GLY A 147 -7.45 -1.69 -20.94
N MET A 148 -7.37 -2.24 -19.72
CA MET A 148 -7.54 -3.67 -19.44
C MET A 148 -8.87 -3.97 -18.74
N GLU A 149 -9.36 -5.19 -18.93
CA GLU A 149 -10.55 -5.68 -18.22
C GLU A 149 -10.20 -6.09 -16.79
N TYR A 150 -10.75 -5.39 -15.79
CA TYR A 150 -10.59 -5.78 -14.39
C TYR A 150 -11.46 -7.00 -14.05
N ARG A 151 -10.84 -8.18 -13.95
CA ARG A 151 -11.53 -9.45 -13.64
C ARG A 151 -11.74 -9.70 -12.13
N GLY A 152 -11.35 -8.78 -11.26
CA GLY A 152 -11.43 -8.93 -9.80
C GLY A 152 -10.17 -9.54 -9.18
N TYR A 153 -10.17 -9.70 -7.86
CA TYR A 153 -9.09 -10.37 -7.14
C TYR A 153 -9.16 -11.89 -7.44
N PRO A 154 -8.05 -12.58 -7.74
CA PRO A 154 -8.03 -14.04 -7.82
C PRO A 154 -8.57 -14.58 -6.50
N SER A 155 -9.74 -15.20 -6.55
CA SER A 155 -10.44 -15.72 -5.38
C SER A 155 -10.80 -17.16 -5.66
N GLY A 156 -10.69 -18.00 -4.65
CA GLY A 156 -10.83 -19.43 -4.88
C GLY A 156 -9.61 -20.02 -5.60
N PRO A 157 -9.82 -20.96 -6.54
CA PRO A 157 -8.76 -21.76 -7.18
C PRO A 157 -7.63 -20.98 -7.86
N ASP A 158 -7.91 -19.76 -8.31
CA ASP A 158 -6.95 -18.96 -9.09
C ASP A 158 -5.92 -18.21 -8.22
N HIS A 159 -5.98 -18.31 -6.88
CA HIS A 159 -5.02 -17.64 -5.99
C HIS A 159 -3.85 -18.55 -5.57
N PRO A 160 -2.58 -18.17 -5.75
CA PRO A 160 -1.42 -19.06 -5.56
C PRO A 160 -1.20 -19.56 -4.13
N THR A 161 -1.73 -18.86 -3.11
CA THR A 161 -1.71 -19.33 -1.71
C THR A 161 -2.99 -20.02 -1.26
N TRP A 162 -3.91 -20.31 -2.20
CA TRP A 162 -5.18 -20.97 -1.92
C TRP A 162 -4.97 -22.43 -1.52
N LYS A 163 -5.01 -22.71 -0.22
CA LYS A 163 -4.96 -24.06 0.35
C LYS A 163 -6.35 -24.73 0.42
N GLY A 164 -7.22 -24.43 -0.54
CA GLY A 164 -8.63 -24.81 -0.48
C GLY A 164 -9.40 -23.96 0.53
N GLY A 165 -9.92 -22.82 0.06
CA GLY A 165 -10.81 -21.94 0.81
C GLY A 165 -12.08 -21.65 0.00
N TYR A 166 -13.21 -22.17 0.49
CA TYR A 166 -14.61 -21.91 0.14
C TYR A 166 -14.92 -21.28 -1.22
N GLY A 167 -14.58 -21.99 -2.30
CA GLY A 167 -15.16 -21.75 -3.63
C GLY A 167 -16.61 -22.21 -3.69
N ASP A 168 -17.30 -21.88 -4.78
CA ASP A 168 -18.71 -22.10 -5.15
C ASP A 168 -19.29 -23.52 -4.93
N ILE A 169 -18.51 -24.46 -4.39
CA ILE A 169 -18.84 -25.87 -4.16
C ILE A 169 -18.85 -26.23 -2.66
N SER A 170 -18.28 -25.41 -1.78
CA SER A 170 -18.10 -25.71 -0.34
C SER A 170 -19.37 -25.58 0.51
N TYR A 171 -20.27 -24.67 0.14
CA TYR A 171 -21.60 -24.52 0.73
C TYR A 171 -22.67 -25.09 -0.19
N GLY A 172 -22.29 -25.76 -1.27
CA GLY A 172 -23.22 -26.28 -2.28
C GLY A 172 -23.91 -25.22 -3.17
N PRO A 173 -24.53 -25.67 -4.26
CA PRO A 173 -25.01 -24.83 -5.37
C PRO A 173 -26.15 -23.87 -5.01
N ASN A 174 -26.86 -24.09 -3.90
CA ASN A 174 -27.97 -23.21 -3.49
C ASN A 174 -27.50 -21.98 -2.69
N TRP A 175 -26.21 -21.92 -2.31
CA TRP A 175 -25.68 -20.92 -1.40
C TRP A 175 -25.95 -19.49 -1.86
N TYR A 176 -25.64 -19.13 -3.10
CA TYR A 176 -25.85 -17.78 -3.61
C TYR A 176 -27.31 -17.32 -3.48
N LYS A 177 -28.26 -18.21 -3.80
CA LYS A 177 -29.70 -17.95 -3.70
C LYS A 177 -30.13 -17.78 -2.24
N GLN A 178 -29.63 -18.63 -1.35
CA GLN A 178 -29.97 -18.59 0.08
C GLN A 178 -29.32 -17.41 0.79
N ARG A 179 -28.06 -17.07 0.48
CA ARG A 179 -27.36 -15.88 0.96
C ARG A 179 -28.13 -14.61 0.57
N LYS A 180 -28.56 -14.48 -0.68
CA LYS A 180 -29.37 -13.34 -1.13
C LYS A 180 -30.68 -13.24 -0.34
N ARG A 181 -31.39 -14.37 -0.18
CA ARG A 181 -32.64 -14.43 0.59
C ARG A 181 -32.44 -14.08 2.07
N ALA A 182 -31.32 -14.47 2.68
CA ALA A 182 -30.99 -14.11 4.06
C ALA A 182 -30.78 -12.59 4.20
N LEU A 183 -30.00 -11.98 3.30
CA LEU A 183 -29.80 -10.53 3.27
C LEU A 183 -31.13 -9.77 3.07
N GLU A 184 -31.99 -10.24 2.17
CA GLU A 184 -33.31 -9.65 1.91
C GLU A 184 -34.25 -9.80 3.13
N ARG A 185 -34.27 -10.97 3.77
CA ARG A 185 -35.03 -11.23 5.00
C ARG A 185 -34.60 -10.29 6.14
N ASP A 186 -33.30 -10.06 6.24
CA ASP A 186 -32.67 -9.28 7.32
C ASP A 186 -32.63 -7.77 7.00
N GLY A 187 -33.35 -7.32 5.97
CA GLY A 187 -33.43 -5.89 5.62
C GLY A 187 -32.10 -5.28 5.18
N PHE A 188 -31.10 -6.10 4.86
CA PHE A 188 -29.72 -5.67 4.64
C PHE A 188 -29.09 -4.97 5.86
N GLU A 189 -29.43 -5.44 7.07
CA GLU A 189 -28.93 -4.92 8.34
C GLU A 189 -28.28 -6.03 9.18
N CYS A 190 -27.32 -5.64 10.03
CA CYS A 190 -26.72 -6.56 10.99
C CYS A 190 -27.77 -6.97 12.04
N GLN A 191 -28.02 -8.28 12.17
CA GLN A 191 -29.04 -8.82 13.08
C GLN A 191 -28.58 -8.95 14.54
N MET A 192 -27.50 -8.28 14.92
CA MET A 192 -27.07 -8.27 16.32
C MET A 192 -27.85 -7.21 17.10
N PRO A 193 -28.28 -7.52 18.34
CA PRO A 193 -28.85 -6.53 19.24
C PRO A 193 -27.94 -5.29 19.33
N ASP A 194 -28.57 -4.11 19.37
CA ASP A 194 -27.91 -2.81 19.46
C ASP A 194 -26.92 -2.48 18.33
N CYS A 195 -27.03 -3.16 17.18
CA CYS A 195 -26.23 -2.87 15.99
C CYS A 195 -27.05 -2.16 14.91
N SER A 196 -26.70 -0.90 14.62
CA SER A 196 -27.33 -0.11 13.55
C SER A 196 -26.55 -0.18 12.22
N ILE A 197 -25.67 -1.17 12.03
CA ILE A 197 -24.86 -1.26 10.81
C ILE A 197 -25.70 -1.88 9.70
N ASP A 198 -26.11 -1.06 8.75
CA ASP A 198 -26.69 -1.46 7.49
C ASP A 198 -25.62 -1.73 6.40
N ARG A 199 -26.08 -2.16 5.22
CA ARG A 199 -25.22 -2.47 4.08
C ARG A 199 -24.42 -1.28 3.55
N GLU A 200 -25.02 -0.09 3.52
CA GLU A 200 -24.35 1.11 3.01
C GLU A 200 -23.21 1.51 3.95
N THR A 201 -23.52 1.66 5.23
CA THR A 201 -22.56 1.92 6.30
C THR A 201 -21.47 0.83 6.33
N HIS A 202 -21.83 -0.44 6.14
CA HIS A 202 -20.85 -1.52 6.09
C HIS A 202 -19.88 -1.41 4.91
N ARG A 203 -20.37 -1.03 3.73
CA ARG A 203 -19.53 -0.81 2.55
C ARG A 203 -18.60 0.37 2.73
N GLU A 204 -19.07 1.46 3.32
CA GLU A 204 -18.22 2.62 3.63
C GLU A 204 -17.09 2.27 4.60
N LEU A 205 -17.40 1.50 5.65
CA LEU A 205 -16.43 1.17 6.70
C LEU A 205 -15.45 0.06 6.31
N TRP A 206 -15.85 -0.89 5.47
CA TRP A 206 -15.07 -2.11 5.21
C TRP A 206 -14.90 -2.48 3.73
N ASP A 207 -15.36 -1.64 2.80
CA ASP A 207 -15.27 -1.83 1.35
C ASP A 207 -15.76 -3.22 0.89
N ARG A 208 -16.82 -3.71 1.54
CA ARG A 208 -17.43 -5.00 1.22
C ARG A 208 -18.86 -5.11 1.72
N ASP A 209 -19.57 -6.12 1.23
CA ASP A 209 -20.95 -6.41 1.61
C ASP A 209 -21.05 -7.05 3.02
N LEU A 210 -22.26 -7.07 3.59
CA LEU A 210 -22.54 -7.77 4.85
C LEU A 210 -22.22 -9.28 4.74
N ASN A 211 -21.85 -9.87 5.86
CA ASN A 211 -21.60 -11.31 5.96
C ASN A 211 -22.90 -12.04 6.24
N VAL A 212 -23.00 -13.29 5.77
CA VAL A 212 -24.06 -14.22 6.14
C VAL A 212 -23.39 -15.42 6.77
N HIS A 213 -23.73 -15.68 8.04
CA HIS A 213 -23.08 -16.67 8.88
C HIS A 213 -24.01 -17.87 9.11
N HIS A 214 -23.45 -19.08 9.14
CA HIS A 214 -24.17 -20.29 9.54
C HIS A 214 -24.28 -20.36 11.06
N ILE A 215 -25.51 -20.37 11.58
CA ILE A 215 -25.82 -20.40 13.01
C ILE A 215 -25.38 -21.73 13.64
N THR A 216 -25.69 -22.83 12.97
CA THR A 216 -25.20 -24.17 13.28
C THR A 216 -24.00 -24.45 12.38
N PRO A 217 -22.83 -24.87 12.93
CA PRO A 217 -21.63 -25.13 12.14
C PRO A 217 -21.84 -26.16 11.03
N LEU A 218 -21.15 -25.98 9.91
CA LEU A 218 -21.26 -26.87 8.74
C LEU A 218 -20.95 -28.33 9.06
N ASP A 219 -19.98 -28.60 9.94
CA ASP A 219 -19.57 -29.95 10.33
C ASP A 219 -20.74 -30.80 10.89
N THR A 220 -21.79 -30.15 11.41
CA THR A 220 -22.99 -30.85 11.89
C THR A 220 -23.89 -31.39 10.77
N PHE A 221 -23.66 -30.94 9.53
CA PHE A 221 -24.39 -31.34 8.33
C PHE A 221 -23.55 -32.23 7.40
N ILE A 222 -22.36 -32.63 7.83
CA ILE A 222 -21.50 -33.55 7.09
C ILE A 222 -21.80 -34.98 7.55
N ASP A 223 -22.06 -35.88 6.59
CA ASP A 223 -22.30 -37.30 6.88
C ASP A 223 -21.01 -38.10 7.13
N ALA A 224 -21.16 -39.41 7.37
CA ALA A 224 -20.03 -40.29 7.65
C ALA A 224 -19.05 -40.44 6.47
N ASP A 225 -19.50 -40.16 5.24
CA ASP A 225 -18.72 -40.20 4.02
C ASP A 225 -18.05 -38.85 3.70
N GLY A 226 -18.25 -37.83 4.56
CA GLY A 226 -17.71 -36.50 4.38
C GLY A 226 -18.51 -35.61 3.43
N VAL A 227 -19.74 -36.00 3.09
CA VAL A 227 -20.62 -35.24 2.19
C VAL A 227 -21.46 -34.24 2.98
N LEU A 228 -21.40 -32.97 2.58
CA LEU A 228 -22.20 -31.90 3.17
C LEU A 228 -23.63 -31.89 2.63
N ASP A 229 -24.63 -31.96 3.52
CA ASP A 229 -26.02 -31.64 3.23
C ASP A 229 -26.20 -30.11 3.15
N TYR A 230 -25.80 -29.55 2.00
CA TYR A 230 -25.85 -28.11 1.76
C TYR A 230 -27.29 -27.56 1.72
N GLU A 231 -28.27 -28.38 1.36
CA GLU A 231 -29.67 -27.95 1.32
C GLU A 231 -30.18 -27.66 2.72
N ARG A 232 -29.79 -28.51 3.68
CA ARG A 232 -30.12 -28.34 5.09
C ARG A 232 -29.26 -27.27 5.76
N SER A 233 -27.94 -27.24 5.51
CA SER A 233 -27.06 -26.25 6.12
C SER A 233 -27.41 -24.82 5.71
N ASN A 234 -27.87 -24.60 4.47
CA ASN A 234 -28.19 -23.27 3.93
C ASN A 234 -29.65 -22.86 4.08
N ARG A 235 -30.45 -23.57 4.88
CA ARG A 235 -31.82 -23.12 5.20
C ARG A 235 -31.75 -21.75 5.87
N LEU A 236 -32.73 -20.89 5.60
CA LEU A 236 -32.71 -19.52 6.12
C LEU A 236 -32.68 -19.52 7.64
N GLU A 237 -33.36 -20.45 8.28
CA GLU A 237 -33.34 -20.64 9.74
C GLU A 237 -31.94 -20.88 10.31
N ASN A 238 -30.99 -21.36 9.49
CA ASN A 238 -29.60 -21.57 9.89
C ASN A 238 -28.66 -20.43 9.45
N LEU A 239 -29.18 -19.34 8.90
CA LEU A 239 -28.38 -18.21 8.39
C LEU A 239 -28.72 -16.92 9.11
N VAL A 240 -27.71 -16.10 9.39
CA VAL A 240 -27.86 -14.77 9.99
C VAL A 240 -26.96 -13.74 9.31
N THR A 241 -27.50 -12.55 9.05
CA THR A 241 -26.75 -11.42 8.47
C THR A 241 -26.00 -10.64 9.55
N LEU A 242 -24.70 -10.44 9.37
CA LEU A 242 -23.82 -9.79 10.36
C LEU A 242 -22.85 -8.80 9.71
N CYS A 243 -22.59 -7.68 10.39
CA CYS A 243 -21.48 -6.80 10.05
C CYS A 243 -20.13 -7.49 10.32
N ARG A 244 -19.03 -6.96 9.76
CA ARG A 244 -17.69 -7.54 9.95
C ARG A 244 -17.34 -7.72 11.43
N ARG A 245 -17.63 -6.75 12.29
CA ARG A 245 -17.32 -6.81 13.72
C ARG A 245 -18.03 -7.99 14.41
N HIS A 246 -19.33 -8.14 14.15
CA HIS A 246 -20.12 -9.19 14.78
C HIS A 246 -19.94 -10.55 14.13
N HIS A 247 -19.60 -10.61 12.84
CA HIS A 247 -19.19 -11.85 12.20
C HIS A 247 -17.95 -12.46 12.88
N MET A 248 -16.93 -11.64 13.13
CA MET A 248 -15.72 -12.06 13.86
C MET A 248 -16.03 -12.52 15.29
N LEU A 249 -17.05 -11.92 15.94
CA LEU A 249 -17.50 -12.34 17.26
C LEU A 249 -18.09 -13.75 17.19
N TRP A 250 -19.01 -13.98 16.25
CA TRP A 250 -19.69 -15.27 16.10
C TRP A 250 -18.74 -16.41 15.72
N GLU A 251 -17.72 -16.15 14.90
CA GLU A 251 -16.67 -17.13 14.59
C GLU A 251 -15.94 -17.63 15.85
N GLN A 252 -15.80 -16.79 16.88
CA GLN A 252 -15.10 -17.16 18.12
C GLN A 252 -15.96 -17.93 19.11
N PHE A 253 -17.28 -17.74 19.07
CA PHE A 253 -18.20 -18.36 20.02
C PHE A 253 -18.82 -19.66 19.51
N ALA A 254 -18.69 -20.00 18.24
CA ALA A 254 -19.17 -21.28 17.70
C ALA A 254 -18.68 -22.48 18.56
N PRO A 255 -19.58 -23.35 19.05
CA PRO A 255 -21.00 -23.52 18.71
C PRO A 255 -22.01 -22.77 19.61
N LEU A 256 -21.56 -21.97 20.58
CA LEU A 256 -22.41 -21.19 21.49
C LEU A 256 -22.94 -19.93 20.79
N GLN A 257 -24.26 -19.78 20.77
CA GLN A 257 -24.92 -18.62 20.16
C GLN A 257 -25.10 -17.51 21.20
N PRO A 258 -24.68 -16.27 20.91
CA PRO A 258 -25.13 -15.11 21.66
C PRO A 258 -26.65 -14.99 21.57
N ASP A 259 -27.32 -14.58 22.65
CA ASP A 259 -28.76 -14.38 22.61
C ASP A 259 -29.09 -13.24 21.63
N ILE A 260 -29.95 -13.55 20.65
CA ILE A 260 -30.29 -12.68 19.52
C ILE A 260 -31.73 -12.16 19.62
N ARG A 261 -32.37 -12.31 20.79
CA ARG A 261 -33.74 -11.84 21.05
C ARG A 261 -33.92 -11.23 22.44
#